data_AF-E0SRW9-F1
#
_entry.id   AF-E0SRW9-F1
#
_cell.length_a   1.000
_cell.length_b   1.000
_cell.length_c   1.000
_cell.angle_alpha   90.00
_cell.angle_beta   90.00
_cell.angle_gamma   90.00
#
_symmetry.space_group_name_H-M   'P 1'
#
loop_
_entity.id
_entity.type
_entity.pdbx_description
1 polymer ?
#
loop_
_entity_poly.entity_id
_entity_poly.type
_entity_poly.pdbx_seq_one_letter_code
_entity_poly.pdbx_strand_id
1 'polypeptide(L)'
;MISTSTEKIYIVKKGDKRIVVELCRSSDGKLFVVPINMVKHRYVTEDGEEKEWEYDTSKAEEIDYLSLPQNIRSALSKLHLL
;
A
#
# COMPACT_ATOMS: atom_id res chain seq x y z
N MET A 1 -13.15 8.56 12.16
CA MET A 1 -11.76 8.40 11.68
C MET A 1 -11.15 7.23 12.45
N ILE A 2 -10.69 6.18 11.77
CA ILE A 2 -10.02 5.06 12.43
C ILE A 2 -8.57 5.46 12.66
N SER A 3 -8.10 5.40 13.91
CA SER A 3 -6.69 5.63 14.23
C SER A 3 -5.92 4.33 14.03
N THR A 4 -4.87 4.36 13.21
CA THR A 4 -4.01 3.21 12.94
C THR A 4 -2.55 3.63 12.87
N SER A 5 -1.65 2.71 13.20
CA SER A 5 -0.21 2.85 12.93
C SER A 5 0.23 1.83 11.88
N THR A 6 1.09 2.27 10.95
CA THR A 6 1.73 1.37 9.97
C THR A 6 2.73 0.47 10.68
N GLU A 7 2.48 -0.85 10.65
CA GLU A 7 3.41 -1.86 11.19
C GLU A 7 4.44 -2.28 10.15
N LYS A 8 4.01 -2.42 8.88
CA LYS A 8 4.86 -2.93 7.82
C LYS A 8 4.38 -2.42 6.47
N ILE A 9 5.32 -2.20 5.55
CA ILE A 9 5.05 -1.84 4.17
C ILE A 9 5.64 -2.93 3.29
N TYR A 10 4.86 -3.44 2.36
CA TYR A 10 5.31 -4.37 1.34
C TYR A 10 5.23 -3.74 -0.04
N ILE A 11 6.14 -4.13 -0.90
CA ILE A 11 5.96 -4.06 -2.34
C ILE A 11 5.67 -5.47 -2.83
N VAL A 12 4.41 -5.75 -3.13
CA VAL A 12 3.95 -7.09 -3.51
C VAL A 12 4.05 -7.25 -5.01
N LYS A 13 4.71 -8.33 -5.47
CA LYS A 13 4.83 -8.70 -6.88
C LYS A 13 3.94 -9.90 -7.21
N LYS A 14 3.22 -9.84 -8.34
CA LYS A 14 2.48 -10.98 -8.92
C LYS A 14 2.47 -10.88 -10.44
N GLY A 15 3.34 -11.66 -11.09
CA GLY A 15 3.59 -11.51 -12.52
C GLY A 15 4.08 -10.09 -12.82
N ASP A 16 3.45 -9.41 -13.78
CA ASP A 16 3.80 -8.03 -14.16
C ASP A 16 3.20 -6.96 -13.23
N LYS A 17 2.37 -7.35 -12.26
CA LYS A 17 1.76 -6.42 -11.32
C LYS A 17 2.67 -6.18 -10.12
N ARG A 18 2.78 -4.91 -9.72
CA ARG A 18 3.47 -4.44 -8.52
C ARG A 18 2.56 -3.48 -7.78
N ILE A 19 2.36 -3.70 -6.48
CA ILE A 19 1.50 -2.85 -5.64
C ILE A 19 2.14 -2.64 -4.28
N VAL A 20 2.04 -1.42 -3.74
CA VAL A 20 2.44 -1.15 -2.36
C VAL A 20 1.30 -1.54 -1.42
N VAL A 21 1.61 -2.23 -0.32
CA VAL A 21 0.62 -2.65 0.66
C VAL A 21 1.12 -2.27 2.04
N GLU A 22 0.42 -1.37 2.71
CA GLU A 22 0.62 -1.13 4.13
C GLU A 22 -0.21 -2.11 4.96
N LEU A 23 0.42 -2.64 5.99
CA LEU A 23 -0.24 -3.33 7.08
C LEU A 23 -0.36 -2.36 8.24
N CYS A 24 -1.59 -1.97 8.54
CA CYS A 24 -1.88 -1.01 9.60
C CYS A 24 -2.61 -1.71 10.75
N ARG A 25 -2.28 -1.32 11.98
CA ARG A 25 -2.92 -1.85 13.19
C ARG A 25 -3.67 -0.73 13.88
N SER A 26 -4.93 -0.96 14.21
CA SER A 26 -5.67 -0.08 15.11
C SER A 26 -5.30 -0.33 16.57
N SER A 27 -5.66 0.60 17.45
CA SER A 27 -5.46 0.46 18.89
C SER A 27 -6.18 -0.73 19.52
N ASP A 28 -7.26 -1.23 18.89
CA ASP A 28 -7.98 -2.44 19.29
C ASP A 28 -7.42 -3.73 18.65
N GLY A 29 -6.27 -3.66 17.97
CA GLY A 29 -5.52 -4.81 17.46
C GLY A 29 -5.97 -5.33 16.09
N LYS A 30 -6.96 -4.71 15.44
CA LYS A 30 -7.42 -5.12 14.11
C LYS A 30 -6.38 -4.78 13.04
N LEU A 31 -6.12 -5.75 12.15
CA LEU A 31 -5.28 -5.54 10.98
C LEU A 31 -6.09 -4.92 9.84
N PHE A 32 -5.54 -3.89 9.23
CA PHE A 32 -5.98 -3.31 7.98
C PHE A 32 -4.94 -3.58 6.91
N VAL A 33 -5.38 -4.09 5.78
CA VAL A 33 -4.56 -4.27 4.57
C VAL A 33 -4.89 -3.11 3.66
N VAL A 34 -3.94 -2.19 3.48
CA VAL A 34 -4.13 -0.94 2.75
C VAL A 34 -3.31 -0.98 1.46
N PRO A 35 -3.91 -1.39 0.34
CA PRO A 35 -3.25 -1.35 -0.95
C PRO A 35 -3.18 0.07 -1.51
N ILE A 36 -2.01 0.43 -2.05
CA ILE A 36 -1.70 1.72 -2.66
C ILE A 36 -1.27 1.46 -4.11
N ASN A 37 -2.16 1.79 -5.05
CA ASN A 37 -1.96 1.58 -6.48
C ASN A 37 -1.17 2.70 -7.15
N MET A 38 -1.26 3.92 -6.61
CA MET A 38 -0.60 5.10 -7.16
C MET A 38 0.41 5.56 -6.14
N VAL A 39 1.69 5.38 -6.45
CA VAL A 39 2.80 5.83 -5.61
C VAL A 39 3.33 7.19 -6.07
N LYS A 40 3.09 7.57 -7.33
CA LYS A 40 3.56 8.82 -7.89
C LYS A 40 2.38 9.72 -8.19
N HIS A 41 2.40 10.91 -7.61
CA HIS A 41 1.32 11.89 -7.66
C HIS A 41 1.83 13.16 -8.33
N ARG A 42 1.01 13.72 -9.21
CA ARG A 42 1.23 15.04 -9.79
C ARG A 42 -0.02 15.88 -9.59
N TYR A 43 0.18 17.14 -9.26
CA TYR A 43 -0.92 18.08 -9.04
C TYR A 43 -0.49 19.49 -9.44
N VAL A 44 -1.47 20.35 -9.72
CA VAL A 44 -1.26 21.75 -10.05
C VAL A 44 -1.68 22.59 -8.85
N THR A 45 -0.84 23.54 -8.44
CA THR A 45 -1.17 24.49 -7.37
C THR A 45 -2.13 25.57 -7.86
N GLU A 46 -2.70 26.36 -6.95
CA GLU A 46 -3.55 27.50 -7.31
C GLU A 46 -2.82 28.53 -8.19
N ASP A 47 -1.49 28.64 -8.04
CA ASP A 47 -0.62 29.51 -8.84
C ASP A 47 -0.25 28.93 -10.21
N GLY A 48 -0.73 27.72 -10.54
CA GLY A 48 -0.47 27.05 -11.81
C GLY A 48 0.84 26.26 -11.89
N GLU A 49 1.56 26.09 -10.78
CA GLU A 49 2.79 25.27 -10.75
C GLU A 49 2.47 23.78 -10.73
N GLU A 50 3.14 22.98 -11.57
CA GLU A 50 3.11 21.52 -11.47
C GLU A 50 4.03 21.06 -10.34
N LYS A 51 3.49 20.30 -9.39
CA LYS A 51 4.24 19.65 -8.31
C LYS A 51 4.10 18.15 -8.40
N GLU A 52 5.17 17.47 -8.01
CA GLU A 52 5.26 16.03 -7.98
C GLU A 52 5.58 15.56 -6.56
N TRP A 53 4.91 14.51 -6.12
CA TRP A 53 5.19 13.84 -4.86
C TRP A 53 5.14 12.33 -5.08
N GLU A 54 6.08 11.62 -4.47
CA GLU A 54 6.11 10.16 -4.46
C GLU A 54 5.91 9.63 -3.04
N TYR A 55 5.03 8.63 -2.93
CA TYR A 55 4.77 7.89 -1.73
C TYR A 55 6.07 7.20 -1.26
N ASP A 56 6.46 7.45 -0.02
CA ASP A 56 7.73 6.95 0.51
C ASP A 56 7.67 5.43 0.73
N THR A 57 8.37 4.69 -0.13
CA THR A 57 8.52 3.24 -0.03
C THR A 57 9.90 2.82 0.48
N SER A 58 10.69 3.72 1.06
CA SER A 58 12.07 3.44 1.52
C SER A 58 12.16 2.31 2.54
N LYS A 59 11.11 2.15 3.37
CA LYS A 59 11.00 1.08 4.38
C LYS A 59 10.26 -0.17 3.88
N ALA A 60 9.88 -0.21 2.61
CA ALA A 60 9.07 -1.28 2.08
C ALA A 60 9.92 -2.52 1.76
N GLU A 61 9.42 -3.69 2.16
CA GLU A 61 10.01 -4.98 1.82
C GLU A 61 9.40 -5.50 0.51
N GLU A 62 10.23 -5.86 -0.47
CA GLU A 62 9.74 -6.53 -1.68
C GLU A 62 9.43 -8.00 -1.40
N ILE A 63 8.23 -8.46 -1.76
CA ILE A 63 7.77 -9.82 -1.51
C ILE A 63 6.89 -10.36 -2.64
N ASP A 64 7.04 -11.65 -2.95
CA ASP A 64 6.13 -12.33 -3.88
C ASP A 64 4.75 -12.53 -3.26
N TYR A 65 3.71 -12.38 -4.07
CA TYR A 65 2.32 -12.54 -3.63
C TYR A 65 2.06 -13.88 -2.95
N LEU A 66 2.69 -14.97 -3.39
CA LEU A 66 2.50 -16.31 -2.80
C LEU A 66 3.15 -16.46 -1.43
N SER A 67 4.17 -15.65 -1.12
CA SER A 67 4.87 -15.64 0.16
C SER A 67 4.13 -14.86 1.25
N LEU A 68 3.07 -14.13 0.88
CA LEU A 68 2.25 -13.40 1.84
C LEU A 68 1.38 -14.35 2.70
N PRO A 69 1.15 -13.98 3.97
CA PRO A 69 0.14 -14.62 4.81
C PRO A 69 -1.23 -14.73 4.13
N GLN A 70 -1.92 -15.84 4.36
CA GLN A 70 -3.18 -16.17 3.67
C GLN A 70 -4.27 -15.09 3.86
N ASN A 71 -4.36 -14.50 5.05
CA ASN A 71 -5.32 -13.43 5.35
C ASN A 71 -5.07 -12.17 4.49
N ILE A 72 -3.81 -11.81 4.25
CA ILE A 72 -3.44 -10.66 3.41
C ILE A 72 -3.73 -10.97 1.94
N ARG A 73 -3.34 -12.15 1.45
CA ARG A 73 -3.66 -12.59 0.08
C ARG A 73 -5.16 -12.56 -0.19
N SER A 74 -5.95 -13.05 0.77
CA SER A 74 -7.41 -13.07 0.67
C SER A 74 -8.01 -11.66 0.61
N ALA A 75 -7.45 -10.70 1.36
CA ALA A 75 -7.89 -9.30 1.32
C ALA A 75 -7.59 -8.66 -0.05
N LEU A 76 -6.37 -8.83 -0.56
CA LEU A 76 -5.95 -8.29 -1.86
C LEU A 76 -6.74 -8.90 -3.03
N SER A 77 -7.03 -10.20 -2.95
CA SER A 77 -7.84 -10.91 -3.95
C SER A 77 -9.29 -10.41 -3.98
N LYS A 78 -9.91 -10.16 -2.82
CA LYS A 78 -11.27 -9.59 -2.73
C LYS A 78 -11.38 -8.19 -3.33
N LEU A 79 -10.28 -7.44 -3.31
CA LEU A 79 -10.18 -6.10 -3.92
C LEU A 79 -9.82 -6.15 -5.41
N HIS A 80 -9.62 -7.34 -6.00
CA HIS A 80 -9.23 -7.55 -7.40
C HIS A 80 -7.89 -6.91 -7.78
N LEU A 81 -6.99 -6.73 -6.82
CA LEU A 81 -5.72 -6.03 -7.02
C LEU A 81 -4.61 -6.96 -7.51
N LEU A 82 -4.56 -8.19 -6.99
CA LEU A 82 -3.55 -9.20 -7.34
C LEU A 82 -4.17 -10.56 -7.64
#